data_AF-A0A7V3RRM4-F1
#
_entry.id   AF-A0A7V3RRM4-F1
#
_cell.length_a   1.000
_cell.length_b   1.000
_cell.length_c   1.000
_cell.angle_alpha   90.00
_cell.angle_beta   90.00
_cell.angle_gamma   90.00
#
_symmetry.space_group_name_H-M   'P 1'
#
loop_
_entity.id
_entity.type
_entity.pdbx_description
1 polymer ?
#
loop_
_entity_poly.entity_id
_entity_poly.type
_entity_poly.pdbx_seq_one_letter_code
_entity_poly.pdbx_strand_id
1 'polypeptide(L)'
;REGLPDWDYAITVTRATQPDRYEIYTTTLQKRLPRFRLPLASDDRDTVLDLHTAFTRCYDQGGFAAKIDYRKDPNTPLSDEDRKWLHELLKQQKLR
;
A
#
# COMPACT_ATOMS: atom_id res chain seq x y z
N ARG A 1 18.05 -5.37 8.58
CA ARG A 1 17.74 -5.82 7.20
C ARG A 1 18.43 -4.83 6.27
N GLU A 2 19.70 -5.05 5.98
CA GLU A 2 20.52 -4.16 5.14
C GLU A 2 20.14 -4.32 3.66
N GLY A 3 20.14 -3.22 2.91
CA GLY A 3 20.01 -3.25 1.44
C GLY A 3 18.60 -3.09 0.85
N LEU A 4 17.56 -2.88 1.67
CA LEU A 4 16.25 -2.48 1.12
C LEU A 4 16.25 -0.97 0.81
N PRO A 5 15.72 -0.54 -0.35
CA PRO A 5 15.52 0.88 -0.65
C PRO A 5 14.50 1.48 0.33
N ASP A 6 14.52 2.80 0.54
CA ASP A 6 13.57 3.46 1.44
C ASP A 6 12.12 3.06 1.15
N TRP A 7 11.39 2.71 2.22
CA TRP A 7 10.03 2.19 2.17
C TRP A 7 9.20 2.66 3.36
N ASP A 8 7.91 2.89 3.12
CA ASP A 8 6.93 3.25 4.17
C ASP A 8 6.11 2.03 4.59
N TYR A 9 5.86 1.12 3.63
CA TYR A 9 5.07 -0.09 3.85
C TYR A 9 5.78 -1.31 3.27
N ALA A 10 5.61 -2.45 3.95
CA ALA A 10 6.16 -3.73 3.51
C ALA A 10 5.11 -4.84 3.66
N ILE A 11 5.00 -5.67 2.63
CA ILE A 11 4.26 -6.93 2.66
C ILE A 11 5.27 -8.04 2.79
N THR A 12 5.10 -8.89 3.80
CA THR A 12 5.93 -10.08 3.98
C THR A 12 5.09 -11.30 3.69
N VAL A 13 5.57 -12.15 2.78
CA VAL A 13 4.95 -13.43 2.44
C VAL A 13 5.90 -14.54 2.86
N THR A 14 5.40 -15.46 3.69
CA THR A 14 6.09 -16.69 4.07
C THR A 14 5.30 -17.87 3.52
N ARG A 15 5.99 -18.80 2.87
CA ARG A 15 5.38 -20.00 2.30
C ARG A 15 5.43 -21.12 3.31
N ALA A 16 4.31 -21.82 3.51
CA ALA A 16 4.26 -22.97 4.40
C ALA A 16 5.30 -24.06 4.05
N THR A 17 5.59 -24.24 2.75
CA THR A 17 6.58 -25.22 2.27
C THR A 17 8.03 -24.78 2.44
N GLN A 18 8.28 -23.48 2.67
CA GLN A 18 9.62 -22.90 2.84
C GLN A 18 9.59 -21.86 3.97
N PRO A 19 9.39 -22.29 5.23
CA PRO A 19 9.15 -21.39 6.36
C PRO A 19 10.34 -20.46 6.68
N ASP A 20 11.55 -20.87 6.30
CA ASP A 20 12.77 -20.07 6.49
C ASP A 20 12.98 -19.00 5.41
N ARG A 21 12.13 -18.97 4.37
CA ARG A 21 12.20 -17.99 3.28
C ARG A 21 11.09 -16.97 3.36
N TYR A 22 11.47 -15.71 3.17
CA TYR A 22 10.58 -14.56 3.20
C TYR A 22 10.68 -13.81 1.89
N GLU A 23 9.54 -13.55 1.26
CA GLU A 23 9.44 -12.59 0.17
C GLU A 23 8.95 -11.26 0.75
N ILE A 24 9.66 -10.18 0.47
CA ILE A 24 9.33 -8.84 0.98
C ILE A 24 9.05 -7.95 -0.22
N TYR A 25 7.84 -7.39 -0.25
CA TYR A 25 7.41 -6.43 -1.26
C TYR A 25 7.25 -5.08 -0.58
N THR A 26 8.12 -4.13 -0.89
CA THR A 26 8.10 -2.79 -0.29
C THR A 26 7.42 -1.78 -1.21
N THR A 27 6.84 -0.74 -0.62
CA THR A 27 6.34 0.43 -1.35
C THR A 27 6.48 1.69 -0.51
N THR A 28 6.57 2.83 -1.18
CA THR A 28 6.42 4.14 -0.56
C THR A 28 4.97 4.60 -0.68
N LEU A 29 4.57 5.58 0.11
CA LEU A 29 3.23 6.17 0.14
C LEU A 29 2.80 6.71 -1.23
N GLN A 30 3.75 7.27 -1.97
CA GLN A 30 3.51 7.90 -3.27
C GLN A 30 3.33 6.88 -4.40
N LYS A 31 3.70 5.62 -4.18
CA LYS A 31 3.66 4.55 -5.18
C LYS A 31 2.39 3.71 -5.05
N ARG A 32 1.96 3.13 -6.17
CA ARG A 32 0.89 2.14 -6.20
C ARG A 32 1.26 0.95 -5.30
N LEU A 33 0.32 0.49 -4.47
CA LEU A 33 0.50 -0.72 -3.65
C LEU A 33 0.92 -1.91 -4.52
N PRO A 34 1.86 -2.74 -4.05
CA PRO A 34 2.49 -3.76 -4.88
C PRO A 34 1.53 -4.91 -5.20
N ARG A 35 1.80 -5.55 -6.34
CA ARG A 35 1.27 -6.89 -6.63
C ARG A 35 2.26 -7.91 -6.07
N PHE A 36 1.75 -8.96 -5.46
CA PHE A 36 2.60 -9.99 -4.88
C PHE A 36 2.01 -11.38 -5.10
N ARG A 37 2.88 -12.40 -5.04
CA ARG A 37 2.46 -13.80 -5.12
C ARG A 37 2.00 -14.25 -3.75
N LEU A 38 0.75 -14.68 -3.67
CA LEU A 38 0.17 -15.22 -2.46
C LEU A 38 0.12 -16.76 -2.58
N PRO A 39 0.85 -17.50 -1.73
CA PRO A 39 0.67 -18.95 -1.64
C PRO A 39 -0.68 -19.24 -0.99
N LEU A 40 -1.53 -20.00 -1.68
CA LEU A 40 -2.78 -20.50 -1.10
C LEU A 40 -2.52 -21.89 -0.51
N ALA A 41 -2.71 -22.95 -1.30
CA ALA A 41 -2.33 -24.31 -0.95
C ALA A 41 -0.94 -24.69 -1.52
N SER A 42 -0.34 -25.75 -0.99
CA SER A 42 1.01 -26.22 -1.39
C SER A 42 1.08 -26.72 -2.84
N ASP A 43 -0.06 -27.16 -3.38
CA ASP A 43 -0.26 -27.68 -4.73
C ASP A 43 -0.84 -26.65 -5.70
N ASP A 44 -1.21 -25.46 -5.20
CA ASP A 44 -1.73 -24.38 -6.02
C ASP A 44 -0.61 -23.58 -6.68
N ARG A 45 -0.85 -23.15 -7.93
CA ARG A 45 0.00 -22.16 -8.59
C ARG A 45 -0.13 -20.82 -7.87
N ASP A 46 1.00 -20.14 -7.69
CA ASP A 46 1.05 -18.81 -7.12
C ASP A 46 0.04 -17.86 -7.77
N THR A 47 -0.95 -17.46 -6.97
CA THR A 47 -1.91 -16.46 -7.40
C THR A 47 -1.32 -15.09 -7.17
N VAL A 48 -1.31 -14.26 -8.22
CA VAL A 48 -0.88 -12.86 -8.10
C VAL A 48 -2.05 -12.05 -7.52
N LEU A 49 -1.87 -11.53 -6.31
CA LEU A 49 -2.82 -10.64 -5.66
C LEU A 49 -2.49 -9.18 -6.01
N ASP A 50 -3.47 -8.46 -6.55
CA ASP A 50 -3.40 -7.02 -6.78
C ASP A 50 -3.99 -6.28 -5.57
N LEU A 51 -3.13 -5.99 -4.58
CA LEU A 51 -3.54 -5.33 -3.35
C LEU A 51 -4.14 -3.95 -3.61
N HIS A 52 -3.59 -3.21 -4.57
CA HIS A 52 -4.11 -1.90 -4.93
C HIS A 52 -5.58 -1.98 -5.36
N THR A 53 -5.91 -2.93 -6.24
CA THR A 53 -7.29 -3.10 -6.73
C THR A 53 -8.23 -3.49 -5.60
N ALA A 54 -7.82 -4.40 -4.71
CA ALA A 54 -8.63 -4.79 -3.56
C ALA A 54 -8.85 -3.60 -2.61
N PHE A 55 -7.79 -2.85 -2.30
CA PHE A 55 -7.87 -1.67 -1.44
C PHE A 55 -8.79 -0.59 -2.01
N THR A 56 -8.63 -0.22 -3.29
CA THR A 56 -9.47 0.78 -3.96
C THR A 56 -10.94 0.38 -3.94
N ARG A 57 -11.27 -0.89 -4.18
CA ARG A 57 -12.65 -1.37 -4.10
C ARG A 57 -13.25 -1.23 -2.71
N CYS A 58 -12.50 -1.60 -1.67
CA CYS A 58 -12.93 -1.43 -0.29
C CYS A 58 -13.10 0.06 0.07
N TYR A 59 -12.20 0.91 -0.43
CA TYR A 59 -12.25 2.35 -0.23
C TYR A 59 -13.52 2.96 -0.86
N ASP A 60 -13.83 2.58 -2.10
CA ASP A 60 -15.00 3.08 -2.82
C ASP A 60 -16.30 2.58 -2.17
N GLN A 61 -16.39 1.28 -1.88
CA GLN A 61 -17.58 0.68 -1.26
C GLN A 61 -17.83 1.20 0.17
N GLY A 62 -16.77 1.53 0.91
CA GLY A 62 -16.88 2.14 2.23
C GLY A 62 -17.38 3.59 2.21
N GLY A 63 -17.43 4.22 1.02
CA GLY A 63 -17.80 5.62 0.85
C GLY A 63 -16.87 6.58 1.57
N PHE A 64 -15.58 6.23 1.68
CA PHE A 64 -14.62 6.98 2.49
C PHE A 64 -14.39 8.40 1.98
N ALA A 65 -14.53 8.62 0.68
CA ALA A 65 -14.45 9.95 0.08
C ALA A 65 -15.42 10.97 0.71
N ALA A 66 -16.59 10.53 1.18
CA ALA A 66 -17.58 11.39 1.86
C ALA A 66 -17.35 11.50 3.38
N LYS A 67 -16.54 10.60 3.97
CA LYS A 67 -16.29 10.54 5.41
C LYS A 67 -15.00 11.24 5.83
N ILE A 68 -14.04 11.36 4.91
CA ILE A 68 -12.73 11.95 5.17
C ILE A 68 -12.75 13.44 4.78
N ASP A 69 -12.36 14.32 5.71
CA ASP A 69 -12.23 15.75 5.45
C ASP A 69 -10.83 16.08 4.88
N TYR A 70 -10.71 16.05 3.56
CA TYR A 70 -9.45 16.32 2.83
C TYR A 70 -8.89 17.73 2.96
N ARG A 71 -9.64 18.65 3.58
CA ARG A 71 -9.15 20.02 3.83
C ARG A 71 -8.25 20.10 5.05
N LYS A 72 -8.31 19.09 5.93
CA LYS A 72 -7.48 18.99 7.12
C LYS A 72 -6.26 18.12 6.84
N ASP A 73 -5.17 18.44 7.49
CA ASP A 73 -3.99 17.58 7.43
C ASP A 73 -4.29 16.23 8.12
N PRO A 74 -3.74 15.13 7.61
CA PRO A 74 -3.90 13.84 8.24
C PRO A 74 -3.27 13.85 9.64
N ASN A 75 -3.90 13.14 10.57
CA ASN A 75 -3.36 12.95 11.92
C ASN A 75 -2.13 12.03 11.94
N THR A 76 -1.87 11.31 10.85
CA THR A 76 -0.70 10.46 10.70
C THR A 76 0.54 11.33 10.47
N PRO A 77 1.64 11.09 11.20
CA PRO A 77 2.89 11.78 10.92
C PRO A 77 3.37 11.43 9.51
N LEU A 78 3.73 12.46 8.74
CA LEU A 78 4.27 12.33 7.40
C LEU A 78 5.63 13.04 7.35
N SER A 79 6.51 12.55 6.48
CA SER A 79 7.72 13.29 6.11
C SER A 79 7.36 14.62 5.45
N ASP A 80 8.29 15.58 5.44
CA ASP A 80 8.08 16.86 4.76
C ASP A 80 7.87 16.67 3.25
N GLU A 81 8.54 15.67 2.66
CA GLU A 81 8.39 15.29 1.25
C GLU A 81 6.99 14.78 0.97
N ASP A 82 6.50 13.83 1.75
CA ASP A 82 5.16 13.25 1.58
C ASP A 82 4.06 14.26 1.86
N ARG A 83 4.24 15.15 2.84
CA ARG A 83 3.30 16.23 3.12
C ARG A 83 3.18 17.18 1.91
N LYS A 84 4.31 17.55 1.30
CA LYS A 84 4.33 18.39 0.10
C LYS A 84 3.67 17.69 -1.08
N TRP A 85 4.01 16.42 -1.33
CA TRP A 85 3.38 15.61 -2.37
C TRP A 85 1.86 15.51 -2.19
N LEU A 86 1.41 15.21 -0.96
CA LEU A 86 0.00 15.08 -0.62
C LEU A 86 -0.76 16.39 -0.90
N HIS A 87 -0.20 17.54 -0.50
CA HIS A 87 -0.84 18.84 -0.74
C HIS A 87 -1.00 19.15 -2.23
N GLU A 88 0.03 18.90 -3.03
CA GLU A 88 -0.03 19.14 -4.47
C GLU A 88 -1.02 18.17 -5.15
N LEU A 89 -1.07 16.91 -4.72
CA LEU A 89 -2.05 15.95 -5.21
C LEU A 89 -3.49 16.38 -4.90
N LEU A 90 -3.77 16.79 -3.66
CA LEU A 90 -5.12 17.20 -3.25
C LEU A 90 -5.59 18.47 -3.98
N LYS A 91 -4.69 19.43 -4.23
CA LYS A 91 -4.99 20.62 -5.05
C LYS A 91 -5.33 20.24 -6.49
N GLN A 92 -4.57 19.34 -7.11
CA GLN A 92 -4.85 18.85 -8.48
C GLN A 92 -6.23 18.21 -8.58
N GLN A 93 -6.64 17.48 -7.53
CA GLN A 93 -7.96 16.85 -7.42
C GLN A 93 -9.07 17.83 -6.99
N LYS A 94 -8.76 19.11 -6.75
CA LYS A 94 -9.70 20.14 -6.25
C LYS A 94 -10.36 19.78 -4.92
N LEU A 95 -9.67 18.99 -4.11
CA LEU A 95 -10.08 18.63 -2.74
C LEU A 95 -9.54 19.62 -1.71
N ARG A 96 -8.61 20.49 -2.13
CA ARG A 96 -8.00 21.55 -1.33
C ARG A 96 -7.75 22.79 -2.16
#